data_AF-A0A7S0YTI2-F1
#
_entry.id   AF-A0A7S0YTI2-F1
#
_cell.length_a   1.000
_cell.length_b   1.000
_cell.length_c   1.000
_cell.angle_alpha   90.00
_cell.angle_beta   90.00
_cell.angle_gamma   90.00
#
_symmetry.space_group_name_H-M   'P 1'
#
loop_
_entity.id
_entity.type
_entity.pdbx_description
1 polymer ?
#
loop_
_entity_poly.entity_id
_entity_poly.type
_entity_poly.pdbx_seq_one_letter_code
_entity_poly.pdbx_strand_id
1 'polypeptide(L)'
;SAARRSEPPGEKIGPVYSCWRRSRQELEEMSEAAKRLGRVLDGHEEVPDGGEGGGDAAMAQSEAAPPGFCVECKEKVARTRCVQCADDYCRVCFQMQHRKGSRAKHTTTKVSASISRGGAAQSSSEMMDVDEDAPLASFAPEAGSAPGNWFVERAKYIPVRLTMAERKELRLCEAVLSVSDYTSKIDTVGKSKAKRTQAQLQEICAVLTALITASDYNDGRDVVESRQYKDHESRIQDILEIGRRHKIMNPEKMRGEYGKLIYMLQDSVTPEVQHILDMRIVKPITTVHSYLAARGAAAVLEDSLITTATREIIADGVKSRQQLNRESREKHRAIEHLGDKYASRRITDEEVKLCLYSMGDNHSFLTANRDPVDKMIVYLTRLFDPDQIEP
;
A
#
# COMPACT_ATOMS: atom_id res chain seq x y z
N SER A 1 -32.37 -7.90 74.95
CA SER A 1 -33.09 -8.67 73.92
C SER A 1 -33.43 -7.73 72.78
N ALA A 2 -33.15 -7.97 71.51
CA ALA A 2 -32.76 -9.18 70.79
C ALA A 2 -31.87 -8.80 69.58
N ALA A 3 -31.20 -9.81 69.04
CA ALA A 3 -30.12 -9.73 68.07
C ALA A 3 -30.56 -9.56 66.60
N ARG A 4 -29.69 -8.87 65.85
CA ARG A 4 -29.19 -9.13 64.48
C ARG A 4 -30.17 -9.68 63.42
N ARG A 5 -30.33 -8.92 62.33
CA ARG A 5 -30.16 -9.43 60.96
C ARG A 5 -29.27 -8.47 60.17
N SER A 6 -28.29 -9.06 59.50
CA SER A 6 -27.26 -8.44 58.67
C SER A 6 -27.71 -8.45 57.21
N GLU A 7 -27.71 -7.29 56.56
CA GLU A 7 -27.83 -7.12 55.12
C GLU A 7 -26.44 -6.95 54.47
N PRO A 8 -26.24 -7.40 53.22
CA PRO A 8 -24.91 -7.49 52.58
C PRO A 8 -24.36 -6.11 52.14
N PRO A 9 -23.04 -5.95 51.99
CA PRO A 9 -22.45 -4.70 51.55
C PRO A 9 -22.73 -4.46 50.07
N GLY A 10 -23.35 -3.31 49.78
CA GLY A 10 -23.59 -2.82 48.43
C GLY A 10 -22.30 -2.73 47.61
N GLU A 11 -22.34 -3.42 46.48
CA GLU A 11 -21.36 -3.36 45.41
C GLU A 11 -21.29 -1.91 44.91
N LYS A 12 -20.15 -1.25 45.13
CA LYS A 12 -19.89 0.10 44.61
C LYS A 12 -19.79 0.02 43.08
N ILE A 13 -20.89 0.31 42.40
CA ILE A 13 -20.87 0.67 40.98
C ILE A 13 -20.17 2.02 40.88
N GLY A 14 -18.85 2.00 40.66
CA GLY A 14 -18.09 3.18 40.29
C GLY A 14 -18.44 3.61 38.85
N PRO A 15 -18.51 4.92 38.56
CA PRO A 15 -18.79 5.37 37.21
C PRO A 15 -17.58 5.06 36.31
N VAL A 16 -17.78 4.18 35.32
CA VAL A 16 -16.85 3.95 34.21
C VAL A 16 -16.98 5.11 33.22
N TYR A 17 -16.52 6.28 33.65
CA TYR A 17 -16.19 7.40 32.78
C TYR A 17 -14.84 7.96 33.26
N SER A 18 -13.77 7.21 33.01
CA SER A 18 -12.41 7.76 33.06
C SER A 18 -12.22 8.66 31.85
N CYS A 19 -12.82 9.84 31.95
CA CYS A 19 -12.53 11.02 31.16
C CYS A 19 -11.02 11.28 31.20
N TRP A 20 -10.42 11.33 30.01
CA TRP A 20 -9.05 11.75 29.77
C TRP A 20 -8.81 13.13 30.39
N ARG A 21 -8.30 13.18 31.62
CA ARG A 21 -7.85 14.43 32.23
C ARG A 21 -6.47 14.74 31.63
N ARG A 22 -6.47 15.34 30.43
CA ARG A 22 -5.26 15.91 29.80
C ARG A 22 -4.61 16.87 30.77
N SER A 23 -3.28 16.86 30.81
CA SER A 23 -2.53 17.82 31.59
C SER A 23 -2.76 19.24 31.04
N ARG A 24 -2.65 20.25 31.91
CA ARG A 24 -2.77 21.66 31.49
C ARG A 24 -1.75 21.99 30.39
N GLN A 25 -0.56 21.39 30.48
CA GLN A 25 0.51 21.55 29.49
C GLN A 25 0.12 21.01 28.11
N GLU A 26 -0.49 19.82 28.03
CA GLU A 26 -0.96 19.25 26.75
C GLU A 26 -2.05 20.13 26.10
N LEU A 27 -2.93 20.73 26.90
CA LEU A 27 -3.97 21.63 26.40
C LEU A 27 -3.37 22.96 25.87
N GLU A 28 -2.33 23.48 26.53
CA GLU A 28 -1.61 24.69 26.11
C GLU A 28 -0.82 24.44 24.82
N GLU A 29 -0.13 23.30 24.71
CA GLU A 29 0.63 22.91 23.51
C GLU A 29 -0.30 22.68 22.31
N MET A 30 -1.44 21.99 22.51
CA MET A 30 -2.45 21.82 21.46
C MET A 30 -3.07 23.15 21.01
N SER A 31 -3.32 24.07 21.96
CA SER A 31 -3.82 25.41 21.66
C SER A 31 -2.83 26.22 20.83
N GLU A 32 -1.52 26.06 21.07
CA GLU A 32 -0.49 26.79 20.31
C GLU A 32 -0.27 26.21 18.90
N ALA A 33 -0.28 24.88 18.76
CA ALA A 33 -0.20 24.23 17.45
C ALA A 33 -1.35 24.67 16.52
N ALA A 34 -2.56 24.72 17.07
CA ALA A 34 -3.75 25.18 16.36
C ALA A 34 -3.67 26.65 15.93
N LYS A 35 -3.18 27.54 16.81
CA LYS A 35 -2.95 28.96 16.46
C LYS A 35 -1.89 29.12 15.38
N ARG A 36 -0.84 28.30 15.42
CA ARG A 36 0.22 28.31 14.40
C ARG A 36 -0.32 27.86 13.04
N LEU A 37 -1.04 26.75 12.99
CA LEU A 37 -1.76 26.32 11.77
C LEU A 37 -2.70 27.43 11.28
N GLY A 38 -3.38 28.10 12.22
CA GLY A 38 -4.06 29.37 12.05
C GLY A 38 -3.31 30.37 11.15
N ARG A 39 -2.18 30.85 11.67
CA ARG A 39 -1.34 31.87 11.02
C ARG A 39 -0.81 31.42 9.65
N VAL A 40 -0.44 30.14 9.51
CA VAL A 40 0.07 29.59 8.24
C VAL A 40 -1.02 29.56 7.16
N LEU A 41 -2.21 29.08 7.50
CA LEU A 41 -3.31 29.01 6.54
C LEU A 41 -3.78 30.40 6.08
N ASP A 42 -3.76 31.39 6.97
CA ASP A 42 -4.15 32.78 6.67
C ASP A 42 -3.02 33.58 5.98
N GLY A 43 -1.83 32.99 5.82
CA GLY A 43 -0.68 33.62 5.16
C GLY A 43 0.06 34.66 6.02
N HIS A 44 -0.18 34.65 7.33
CA HIS A 44 0.51 35.50 8.30
C HIS A 44 1.86 34.93 8.78
N GLU A 45 2.10 33.63 8.57
CA GLU A 45 3.34 32.94 8.89
C GLU A 45 3.78 32.12 7.67
N GLU A 46 4.98 32.38 7.15
CA GLU A 46 5.54 31.55 6.08
C GLU A 46 6.04 30.23 6.68
N VAL A 47 5.76 29.13 5.98
CA VAL A 47 6.33 27.82 6.33
C VAL A 47 7.85 27.94 6.17
N PRO A 48 8.64 27.67 7.22
CA PRO A 48 10.09 27.71 7.11
C PRO A 48 10.53 26.81 5.96
N ASP A 49 11.30 27.34 5.02
CA ASP A 49 11.97 26.48 4.04
C ASP A 49 13.01 25.69 4.83
N GLY A 50 12.69 24.44 5.15
CA GLY A 50 13.59 23.53 5.83
C GLY A 50 14.86 23.37 5.00
N GLY A 51 15.83 24.23 5.26
CA GLY A 51 17.20 24.05 4.83
C GLY A 51 17.77 22.84 5.54
N GLU A 52 18.35 21.94 4.74
CA GLU A 52 19.13 20.74 5.12
C GLU A 52 18.34 19.41 5.17
N GLY A 53 18.27 18.82 3.98
CA GLY A 53 17.82 17.46 3.69
C GLY A 53 17.80 17.24 2.17
N GLY A 54 18.96 17.43 1.55
CA GLY A 54 19.12 17.60 0.10
C GLY A 54 18.44 16.54 -0.77
N GLY A 55 17.70 17.02 -1.75
CA GLY A 55 17.13 16.24 -2.84
C GLY A 55 16.31 17.07 -3.82
N ASP A 56 16.58 18.38 -3.97
CA ASP A 56 15.97 19.16 -5.04
C ASP A 56 16.60 18.76 -6.38
N ALA A 57 15.77 18.12 -7.19
CA ALA A 57 15.95 18.02 -8.61
C ALA A 57 15.96 19.43 -9.22
N ALA A 58 17.15 19.96 -9.53
CA ALA A 58 17.44 20.68 -10.77
C ALA A 58 18.88 21.22 -10.77
N MET A 59 19.80 20.49 -11.38
CA MET A 59 20.56 20.94 -12.55
C MET A 59 21.66 19.93 -12.83
N ALA A 60 21.56 19.28 -13.99
CA ALA A 60 22.63 18.49 -14.57
C ALA A 60 23.82 19.43 -14.86
N GLN A 61 24.68 19.59 -13.87
CA GLN A 61 26.10 19.85 -14.11
C GLN A 61 26.78 18.49 -14.29
N SER A 62 27.69 18.46 -15.25
CA SER A 62 28.28 17.31 -15.89
C SER A 62 29.11 16.44 -14.93
N GLU A 63 28.51 15.42 -14.35
CA GLU A 63 29.27 14.24 -13.91
C GLU A 63 29.44 13.29 -15.10
N ALA A 64 30.69 13.09 -15.52
CA ALA A 64 31.06 12.17 -16.59
C ALA A 64 30.54 10.76 -16.29
N ALA A 65 30.06 10.04 -17.31
CA ALA A 65 29.63 8.66 -17.14
C ALA A 65 30.80 7.78 -16.63
N PRO A 66 30.55 6.82 -15.71
CA PRO A 66 31.56 5.87 -15.28
C PRO A 66 32.24 5.19 -16.49
N PRO A 67 33.56 4.94 -16.43
CA PRO A 67 34.30 4.40 -17.58
C PRO A 67 33.70 3.05 -18.03
N GLY A 68 33.29 2.98 -19.30
CA GLY A 68 32.64 1.80 -19.89
C GLY A 68 31.11 1.84 -19.89
N PHE A 69 30.47 2.90 -19.40
CA PHE A 69 29.02 3.10 -19.46
C PHE A 69 28.62 4.15 -20.50
N CYS A 70 27.37 4.08 -20.97
CA CYS A 70 26.82 5.00 -21.96
C CYS A 70 26.80 6.44 -21.44
N VAL A 71 27.32 7.38 -22.22
CA VAL A 71 27.37 8.82 -21.86
C VAL A 71 25.98 9.43 -21.63
N GLU A 72 24.97 8.90 -22.31
CA GLU A 72 23.60 9.42 -22.27
C GLU A 72 22.76 8.84 -21.13
N CYS A 73 22.61 7.52 -21.10
CA CYS A 73 21.74 6.91 -20.09
C CYS A 73 22.47 6.62 -18.78
N LYS A 74 23.81 6.58 -18.76
CA LYS A 74 24.68 6.26 -17.61
C LYS A 74 24.40 4.93 -16.89
N GLU A 75 23.37 4.20 -17.30
CA GLU A 75 22.89 2.96 -16.66
C GLU A 75 23.39 1.70 -17.37
N LYS A 76 23.63 1.77 -18.69
CA LYS A 76 23.94 0.59 -19.52
C LYS A 76 25.36 0.66 -20.04
N VAL A 77 26.03 -0.49 -20.07
CA VAL A 77 27.39 -0.64 -20.61
C VAL A 77 27.45 -0.14 -22.05
N ALA A 78 28.45 0.67 -22.36
CA ALA A 78 28.69 1.17 -23.70
C ALA A 78 29.18 0.02 -24.60
N ARG A 79 28.52 -0.12 -25.76
CA ARG A 79 28.88 -1.15 -26.76
C ARG A 79 29.35 -0.54 -28.08
N THR A 80 29.04 0.74 -28.30
CA THR A 80 29.25 1.44 -29.56
C THR A 80 29.89 2.80 -29.29
N ARG A 81 31.08 3.05 -29.82
CA ARG A 81 31.72 4.38 -29.83
C ARG A 81 31.43 5.08 -31.15
N CYS A 82 31.02 6.34 -31.09
CA CYS A 82 30.85 7.20 -32.27
C CYS A 82 32.14 7.98 -32.52
N VAL A 83 32.76 7.84 -33.71
CA VAL A 83 34.08 8.46 -33.99
C VAL A 83 33.99 9.98 -34.07
N GLN A 84 32.92 10.50 -34.66
CA GLN A 84 32.71 11.94 -34.86
C GLN A 84 32.22 12.66 -33.60
N CYS A 85 31.55 11.95 -32.68
CA CYS A 85 31.15 12.49 -31.38
C CYS A 85 32.20 12.25 -30.29
N ALA A 86 33.17 11.35 -30.53
CA ALA A 86 34.15 10.87 -29.55
C ALA A 86 33.53 10.27 -28.27
N ASP A 87 32.26 9.85 -28.35
CA ASP A 87 31.43 9.45 -27.22
C ASP A 87 31.01 7.98 -27.29
N ASP A 88 30.84 7.38 -26.10
CA ASP A 88 30.49 5.98 -25.89
C ASP A 88 28.99 5.81 -25.58
N TYR A 89 28.29 5.00 -26.38
CA TYR A 89 26.84 4.81 -26.28
C TYR A 89 26.46 3.33 -26.08
N CYS A 90 25.32 3.09 -25.43
CA CYS A 90 24.62 1.82 -25.52
C CYS A 90 23.89 1.71 -26.88
N ARG A 91 23.53 0.48 -27.28
CA ARG A 91 22.86 0.21 -28.57
C ARG A 91 21.58 1.05 -28.77
N VAL A 92 20.80 1.25 -27.72
CA VAL A 92 19.52 1.95 -27.77
C VAL A 92 19.72 3.46 -27.91
N CYS A 93 20.55 4.06 -27.05
CA CYS A 93 20.85 5.50 -27.11
C CYS A 93 21.52 5.90 -28.43
N PHE A 94 22.43 5.06 -28.94
CA PHE A 94 23.04 5.30 -30.25
C PHE A 94 21.99 5.38 -31.36
N GLN A 95 21.10 4.38 -31.45
CA GLN A 95 20.02 4.36 -32.45
C GLN A 95 19.07 5.55 -32.30
N MET A 96 18.76 5.98 -31.09
CA MET A 96 17.86 7.11 -30.88
C MET A 96 18.49 8.44 -31.34
N GLN A 97 19.76 8.68 -31.03
CA GLN A 97 20.42 9.95 -31.37
C GLN A 97 20.98 10.00 -32.80
N HIS A 98 21.34 8.86 -33.38
CA HIS A 98 21.97 8.77 -34.70
C HIS A 98 20.99 8.32 -35.79
N ARG A 99 19.67 8.35 -35.54
CA ARG A 99 18.64 7.98 -36.53
C ARG A 99 18.20 9.13 -37.45
N LYS A 100 18.37 10.40 -37.07
CA LYS A 100 17.90 11.56 -37.85
C LYS A 100 18.94 12.70 -37.87
N GLY A 101 18.97 13.45 -38.97
CA GLY A 101 19.82 14.65 -39.13
C GLY A 101 21.26 14.37 -39.56
N SER A 102 22.14 15.34 -39.36
CA SER A 102 23.57 15.28 -39.75
C SER A 102 24.35 14.15 -39.05
N ARG A 103 23.89 13.73 -37.85
CA ARG A 103 24.48 12.65 -37.05
C ARG A 103 24.21 11.24 -37.60
N ALA A 104 23.29 11.08 -38.53
CA ALA A 104 23.00 9.79 -39.15
C ALA A 104 24.15 9.26 -40.03
N LYS A 105 25.07 10.14 -40.46
CA LYS A 105 26.26 9.78 -41.25
C LYS A 105 27.48 9.43 -40.39
N HIS A 106 27.34 9.44 -39.07
CA HIS A 106 28.48 9.16 -38.20
C HIS A 106 28.85 7.67 -38.22
N THR A 107 30.15 7.41 -38.16
CA THR A 107 30.76 6.09 -38.26
C THR A 107 31.02 5.55 -36.86
N THR A 108 30.77 4.26 -36.66
CA THR A 108 30.87 3.62 -35.33
C THR A 108 31.95 2.56 -35.27
N THR A 109 32.54 2.43 -34.09
CA THR A 109 33.48 1.37 -33.73
C THR A 109 32.93 0.60 -32.54
N LYS A 110 32.99 -0.74 -32.57
CA LYS A 110 32.56 -1.56 -31.44
C LYS A 110 33.58 -1.48 -30.32
N VAL A 111 33.12 -1.21 -29.10
CA VAL A 111 33.97 -1.23 -27.90
C VAL A 111 33.80 -2.60 -27.24
N SER A 112 34.86 -3.40 -27.19
CA SER A 112 34.89 -4.66 -26.45
C SER A 112 35.33 -4.38 -25.01
N ALA A 113 34.48 -4.68 -24.04
CA ALA A 113 34.80 -4.51 -22.63
C ALA A 113 35.80 -5.59 -22.18
N SER A 114 37.09 -5.29 -22.18
CA SER A 114 38.11 -6.10 -21.51
C SER A 114 38.17 -5.68 -20.03
N ILE A 115 37.40 -6.36 -19.18
CA ILE A 115 37.59 -6.28 -17.72
C ILE A 115 38.78 -7.18 -17.37
N SER A 116 39.87 -6.56 -16.94
CA SER A 116 41.11 -7.21 -16.55
C SER A 116 40.89 -8.22 -15.42
N ARG A 117 41.23 -9.50 -15.68
CA ARG A 117 41.45 -10.53 -14.67
C ARG A 117 42.94 -10.63 -14.33
N GLY A 118 43.24 -10.83 -13.05
CA GLY A 118 44.49 -11.40 -12.53
C GLY A 118 44.40 -11.38 -11.01
N GLY A 119 44.71 -12.41 -10.21
CA GLY A 119 45.29 -13.75 -10.26
C GLY A 119 45.65 -14.05 -8.78
N ALA A 120 45.75 -15.24 -8.18
CA ALA A 120 45.76 -16.64 -8.58
C ALA A 120 45.35 -17.49 -7.34
N ALA A 121 45.18 -18.79 -7.59
CA ALA A 121 44.55 -19.82 -6.77
C ALA A 121 45.18 -20.16 -5.39
N GLN A 122 44.33 -20.58 -4.45
CA GLN A 122 44.52 -21.83 -3.71
C GLN A 122 43.17 -22.49 -3.37
N SER A 123 43.20 -23.81 -3.45
CA SER A 123 42.11 -24.76 -3.37
C SER A 123 41.66 -25.00 -1.92
N SER A 124 40.35 -24.96 -1.68
CA SER A 124 39.68 -25.90 -0.78
C SER A 124 38.19 -25.94 -1.10
N SER A 125 37.69 -27.16 -1.26
CA SER A 125 36.31 -27.55 -1.47
C SER A 125 35.39 -27.05 -0.36
N GLU A 126 34.48 -26.14 -0.68
CA GLU A 126 33.19 -26.03 0.03
C GLU A 126 32.09 -25.76 -0.99
N MET A 127 31.07 -26.59 -0.91
CA MET A 127 29.88 -26.59 -1.74
C MET A 127 29.03 -25.40 -1.30
N MET A 128 28.93 -24.36 -2.13
CA MET A 128 27.92 -23.33 -1.95
C MET A 128 26.79 -23.61 -2.94
N ASP A 129 25.69 -24.09 -2.36
CA ASP A 129 24.34 -24.05 -2.93
C ASP A 129 24.11 -22.69 -3.57
N VAL A 130 24.03 -22.69 -4.90
CA VAL A 130 23.40 -21.60 -5.63
C VAL A 130 21.92 -21.97 -5.57
N ASP A 131 21.18 -21.35 -4.66
CA ASP A 131 19.72 -21.37 -4.68
C ASP A 131 19.27 -21.08 -6.11
N GLU A 132 18.71 -22.10 -6.75
CA GLU A 132 17.94 -21.96 -7.96
C GLU A 132 16.90 -20.87 -7.69
N ASP A 133 16.96 -19.79 -8.46
CA ASP A 133 15.82 -18.92 -8.71
C ASP A 133 14.70 -19.81 -9.28
N ALA A 134 13.94 -20.42 -8.37
CA ALA A 134 12.71 -21.09 -8.66
C ALA A 134 11.81 -20.04 -9.31
N PRO A 135 11.24 -20.31 -10.51
CA PRO A 135 10.25 -19.42 -11.06
C PRO A 135 9.16 -19.26 -10.02
N LEU A 136 8.81 -18.01 -9.72
CA LEU A 136 7.77 -17.62 -8.77
C LEU A 136 6.36 -18.02 -9.27
N ALA A 137 6.20 -19.21 -9.83
CA ALA A 137 4.96 -19.93 -9.97
C ALA A 137 4.63 -20.52 -8.59
N SER A 138 4.19 -19.66 -7.68
CA SER A 138 3.54 -20.07 -6.44
C SER A 138 2.24 -20.79 -6.80
N PHE A 139 2.32 -22.08 -7.11
CA PHE A 139 1.16 -22.96 -7.15
C PHE A 139 0.55 -22.97 -5.75
N ALA A 140 -0.73 -22.64 -5.65
CA ALA A 140 -1.44 -22.74 -4.38
C ALA A 140 -1.37 -24.20 -3.89
N PRO A 141 -1.12 -24.44 -2.59
CA PRO A 141 -1.06 -25.79 -2.04
C PRO A 141 -2.36 -26.55 -2.33
N GLU A 142 -2.25 -27.83 -2.71
CA GLU A 142 -3.41 -28.67 -3.02
C GLU A 142 -4.32 -28.84 -1.79
N ALA A 143 -5.62 -28.97 -2.04
CA ALA A 143 -6.63 -29.11 -0.97
C ALA A 143 -6.35 -30.33 -0.09
N GLY A 144 -6.13 -30.11 1.21
CA GLY A 144 -5.82 -31.16 2.19
C GLY A 144 -4.32 -31.39 2.44
N SER A 145 -3.43 -30.66 1.76
CA SER A 145 -2.00 -30.63 2.08
C SER A 145 -1.71 -29.69 3.26
N ALA A 146 -0.60 -29.94 3.98
CA ALA A 146 -0.16 -29.01 5.01
C ALA A 146 0.25 -27.68 4.33
N PRO A 147 -0.40 -26.55 4.68
CA PRO A 147 -0.21 -25.27 4.01
C PRO A 147 1.21 -24.70 4.10
N GLY A 148 2.02 -25.19 5.04
CA GLY A 148 3.32 -24.62 5.37
C GLY A 148 3.21 -23.13 5.69
N ASN A 149 4.26 -22.37 5.38
CA ASN A 149 4.30 -20.92 5.58
C ASN A 149 3.61 -20.12 4.45
N TRP A 150 3.01 -20.79 3.45
CA TRP A 150 2.50 -20.13 2.24
C TRP A 150 1.37 -19.14 2.54
N PHE A 151 0.38 -19.57 3.32
CA PHE A 151 -0.76 -18.71 3.69
C PHE A 151 -0.36 -17.60 4.65
N VAL A 152 0.62 -17.86 5.53
CA VAL A 152 1.16 -16.86 6.47
C VAL A 152 1.81 -15.71 5.70
N GLU A 153 2.68 -15.99 4.74
CA GLU A 153 3.33 -14.96 3.91
C GLU A 153 2.30 -14.20 3.07
N ARG A 154 1.37 -14.89 2.43
CA ARG A 154 0.35 -14.24 1.59
C ARG A 154 -0.61 -13.39 2.39
N ALA A 155 -1.03 -13.83 3.58
CA ALA A 155 -1.96 -13.09 4.42
C ALA A 155 -1.42 -11.72 4.85
N LYS A 156 -0.09 -11.49 4.80
CA LYS A 156 0.52 -10.18 5.02
C LYS A 156 0.14 -9.14 3.97
N TYR A 157 -0.26 -9.57 2.77
CA TYR A 157 -0.59 -8.70 1.64
C TYR A 157 -2.08 -8.70 1.28
N ILE A 158 -2.90 -9.54 1.91
CA ILE A 158 -4.34 -9.62 1.66
C ILE A 158 -5.07 -8.69 2.64
N PRO A 159 -5.75 -7.63 2.16
CA PRO A 159 -6.53 -6.76 3.03
C PRO A 159 -7.78 -7.47 3.56
N VAL A 160 -8.23 -7.10 4.75
CA VAL A 160 -9.49 -7.60 5.31
C VAL A 160 -10.68 -6.97 4.59
N ARG A 161 -11.72 -7.75 4.32
CA ARG A 161 -12.98 -7.30 3.73
C ARG A 161 -13.66 -6.22 4.58
N LEU A 162 -14.26 -5.24 3.91
CA LEU A 162 -14.99 -4.16 4.59
C LEU A 162 -16.30 -4.65 5.22
N THR A 163 -16.52 -4.30 6.48
CA THR A 163 -17.79 -4.46 7.19
C THR A 163 -18.85 -3.48 6.66
N MET A 164 -20.12 -3.70 7.03
CA MET A 164 -21.21 -2.79 6.62
C MET A 164 -21.03 -1.37 7.17
N ALA A 165 -20.51 -1.23 8.39
CA ALA A 165 -20.18 0.07 8.98
C ALA A 165 -19.08 0.77 8.18
N GLU A 166 -17.99 0.05 7.86
CA GLU A 166 -16.89 0.60 7.06
C GLU A 166 -17.33 0.98 5.63
N ARG A 167 -18.31 0.28 5.04
CA ARG A 167 -18.90 0.68 3.75
C ARG A 167 -19.64 2.02 3.81
N LYS A 168 -20.14 2.44 4.96
CA LYS A 168 -20.70 3.79 5.14
C LYS A 168 -19.59 4.84 5.13
N GLU A 169 -18.51 4.57 5.87
CA GLU A 169 -17.33 5.44 5.92
C GLU A 169 -16.62 5.53 4.56
N LEU A 170 -16.57 4.43 3.79
CA LEU A 170 -16.06 4.43 2.42
C LEU A 170 -16.84 5.41 1.53
N ARG A 171 -18.18 5.37 1.58
CA ARG A 171 -19.02 6.27 0.77
C ARG A 171 -18.79 7.73 1.12
N LEU A 172 -18.57 8.02 2.40
CA LEU A 172 -18.17 9.35 2.86
C LEU A 172 -16.80 9.73 2.28
N CYS A 173 -15.80 8.85 2.37
CA CYS A 173 -14.47 9.08 1.82
C CYS A 173 -14.52 9.38 0.31
N GLU A 174 -15.23 8.55 -0.46
CA GLU A 174 -15.42 8.73 -1.90
C GLU A 174 -16.13 10.05 -2.22
N ALA A 175 -17.19 10.38 -1.48
CA ALA A 175 -17.92 11.63 -1.67
C ALA A 175 -17.01 12.83 -1.46
N VAL A 176 -16.25 12.88 -0.35
CA VAL A 176 -15.34 14.01 -0.07
C VAL A 176 -14.20 14.10 -1.09
N LEU A 177 -13.62 12.97 -1.50
CA LEU A 177 -12.56 12.95 -2.52
C LEU A 177 -13.08 13.32 -3.93
N SER A 178 -14.37 13.09 -4.21
CA SER A 178 -14.96 13.43 -5.50
C SER A 178 -15.04 14.95 -5.72
N VAL A 179 -15.39 15.71 -4.68
CA VAL A 179 -15.43 17.20 -4.71
C VAL A 179 -14.08 17.86 -4.41
N SER A 180 -13.06 17.10 -4.02
CA SER A 180 -11.70 17.61 -3.83
C SER A 180 -11.03 17.93 -5.16
N ASP A 181 -10.45 19.12 -5.28
CA ASP A 181 -9.62 19.54 -6.42
C ASP A 181 -8.11 19.50 -6.08
N TYR A 182 -7.71 18.63 -5.15
CA TYR A 182 -6.35 18.57 -4.58
C TYR A 182 -5.25 18.61 -5.65
N THR A 183 -5.25 17.62 -6.54
CA THR A 183 -4.23 17.46 -7.59
C THR A 183 -4.23 18.66 -8.53
N SER A 184 -5.40 19.13 -8.94
CA SER A 184 -5.55 20.28 -9.84
C SER A 184 -4.95 21.57 -9.28
N LYS A 185 -5.03 21.79 -7.96
CA LYS A 185 -4.53 23.00 -7.30
C LYS A 185 -3.05 22.93 -6.95
N ILE A 186 -2.54 21.75 -6.64
CA ILE A 186 -1.17 21.56 -6.15
C ILE A 186 -0.20 21.31 -7.31
N ASP A 187 -0.64 20.63 -8.37
CA ASP A 187 0.14 20.36 -9.58
C ASP A 187 0.19 21.58 -10.54
N THR A 188 0.40 22.77 -9.98
CA THR A 188 0.54 24.02 -10.73
C THR A 188 2.00 24.42 -10.85
N VAL A 189 2.44 24.74 -12.06
CA VAL A 189 3.82 25.18 -12.34
C VAL A 189 4.03 26.59 -11.79
N GLY A 190 5.20 26.83 -11.16
CA GLY A 190 5.64 28.18 -10.79
C GLY A 190 5.39 28.63 -9.34
N LYS A 191 4.89 27.75 -8.45
CA LYS A 191 4.85 28.04 -7.01
C LYS A 191 6.23 27.83 -6.37
N SER A 192 6.64 28.75 -5.49
CA SER A 192 7.79 28.51 -4.60
C SER A 192 7.47 27.36 -3.63
N LYS A 193 8.50 26.69 -3.11
CA LYS A 193 8.35 25.54 -2.20
C LYS A 193 7.44 25.88 -1.01
N ALA A 194 7.71 26.98 -0.31
CA ALA A 194 6.87 27.45 0.82
C ALA A 194 5.40 27.70 0.43
N LYS A 195 5.14 28.34 -0.72
CA LYS A 195 3.77 28.57 -1.22
C LYS A 195 3.07 27.27 -1.62
N ARG A 196 3.83 26.28 -2.11
CA ARG A 196 3.29 24.95 -2.40
C ARG A 196 2.90 24.24 -1.11
N THR A 197 3.76 24.26 -0.09
CA THR A 197 3.47 23.65 1.22
C THR A 197 2.27 24.29 1.90
N GLN A 198 2.13 25.61 1.82
CA GLN A 198 0.94 26.30 2.32
C GLN A 198 -0.33 25.85 1.58
N ALA A 199 -0.28 25.74 0.25
CA ALA A 199 -1.42 25.25 -0.55
C ALA A 199 -1.75 23.77 -0.24
N GLN A 200 -0.74 22.93 -0.03
CA GLN A 200 -0.93 21.54 0.42
C GLN A 200 -1.66 21.50 1.76
N LEU A 201 -1.22 22.29 2.75
CA LEU A 201 -1.87 22.38 4.06
C LEU A 201 -3.32 22.85 3.96
N GLN A 202 -3.60 23.87 3.14
CA GLN A 202 -4.96 24.36 2.92
C GLN A 202 -5.88 23.29 2.35
N GLU A 203 -5.45 22.57 1.31
CA GLU A 203 -6.27 21.53 0.69
C GLU A 203 -6.40 20.27 1.57
N ILE A 204 -5.34 19.86 2.29
CA ILE A 204 -5.41 18.79 3.29
C ILE A 204 -6.44 19.16 4.36
N CYS A 205 -6.31 20.34 4.97
CA CYS A 205 -7.25 20.81 6.00
C CYS A 205 -8.68 20.89 5.49
N ALA A 206 -8.90 21.33 4.25
CA ALA A 206 -10.22 21.35 3.64
C ALA A 206 -10.84 19.94 3.53
N VAL A 207 -10.07 18.96 3.09
CA VAL A 207 -10.53 17.55 3.02
C VAL A 207 -10.82 17.00 4.41
N LEU A 208 -9.93 17.24 5.39
CA LEU A 208 -10.11 16.78 6.76
C LEU A 208 -11.36 17.39 7.41
N THR A 209 -11.55 18.70 7.29
CA THR A 209 -12.73 19.39 7.78
C THR A 209 -14.00 18.85 7.11
N ALA A 210 -13.97 18.58 5.80
CA ALA A 210 -15.11 18.00 5.09
C ALA A 210 -15.46 16.59 5.61
N LEU A 211 -14.46 15.73 5.88
CA LEU A 211 -14.68 14.40 6.44
C LEU A 211 -15.34 14.45 7.83
N ILE A 212 -14.88 15.38 8.69
CA ILE A 212 -15.41 15.55 10.05
C ILE A 212 -16.81 16.15 9.98
N THR A 213 -17.00 17.22 9.21
CA THR A 213 -18.29 17.93 9.13
C THR A 213 -19.40 17.08 8.52
N ALA A 214 -19.09 16.28 7.49
CA ALA A 214 -20.06 15.38 6.89
C ALA A 214 -20.37 14.15 7.77
N SER A 215 -19.52 13.89 8.76
CA SER A 215 -19.73 12.85 9.76
C SER A 215 -20.55 13.32 10.95
N ASP A 216 -20.18 14.45 11.55
CA ASP A 216 -20.84 15.13 12.64
C ASP A 216 -20.71 16.65 12.44
N TYR A 217 -21.84 17.33 12.42
CA TYR A 217 -21.89 18.76 12.17
C TYR A 217 -21.31 19.59 13.33
N ASN A 218 -21.48 19.15 14.58
CA ASN A 218 -21.01 19.88 15.74
C ASN A 218 -19.47 19.83 15.80
N ASP A 219 -18.92 18.63 15.66
CA ASP A 219 -17.47 18.43 15.56
C ASP A 219 -16.90 19.23 14.37
N GLY A 220 -17.60 19.24 13.24
CA GLY A 220 -17.23 20.05 12.07
C GLY A 220 -17.13 21.54 12.37
N ARG A 221 -18.11 22.10 13.08
CA ARG A 221 -18.09 23.52 13.49
C ARG A 221 -16.91 23.82 14.41
N ASP A 222 -16.68 22.96 15.39
CA ASP A 222 -15.62 23.15 16.37
C ASP A 222 -14.23 23.06 15.70
N VAL A 223 -14.04 22.17 14.73
CA VAL A 223 -12.78 22.07 13.96
C VAL A 223 -12.56 23.26 13.03
N VAL A 224 -13.61 23.82 12.43
CA VAL A 224 -13.51 25.03 11.61
C VAL A 224 -13.01 26.23 12.42
N GLU A 225 -13.52 26.39 13.65
CA GLU A 225 -13.14 27.49 14.54
C GLU A 225 -11.78 27.26 15.21
N SER A 226 -11.57 26.06 15.75
CA SER A 226 -10.38 25.75 16.54
C SER A 226 -9.18 25.35 15.70
N ARG A 227 -9.36 24.89 14.46
CA ARG A 227 -8.32 24.28 13.60
C ARG A 227 -7.58 23.12 14.30
N GLN A 228 -8.26 22.40 15.20
CA GLN A 228 -7.70 21.25 15.92
C GLN A 228 -8.21 19.93 15.33
N TYR A 229 -7.33 19.17 14.70
CA TYR A 229 -7.68 17.89 14.08
C TYR A 229 -7.31 16.67 14.92
N LYS A 230 -6.43 16.86 15.91
CA LYS A 230 -5.82 15.79 16.73
C LYS A 230 -6.84 14.92 17.45
N ASP A 231 -7.95 15.51 17.90
CA ASP A 231 -9.02 14.77 18.59
C ASP A 231 -9.76 13.78 17.67
N HIS A 232 -9.70 14.01 16.35
CA HIS A 232 -10.33 13.17 15.34
C HIS A 232 -9.34 12.27 14.58
N GLU A 233 -8.05 12.24 15.00
CA GLU A 233 -6.97 11.54 14.29
C GLU A 233 -7.31 10.08 13.99
N SER A 234 -7.74 9.31 14.99
CA SER A 234 -8.08 7.87 14.80
C SER A 234 -9.15 7.69 13.72
N ARG A 235 -10.22 8.49 13.77
CA ARG A 235 -11.35 8.37 12.83
C ARG A 235 -10.92 8.75 11.41
N ILE A 236 -10.14 9.81 11.27
CA ILE A 236 -9.58 10.24 9.98
C ILE A 236 -8.69 9.13 9.39
N GLN A 237 -7.77 8.60 10.20
CA GLN A 237 -6.89 7.50 9.80
C GLN A 237 -7.70 6.27 9.36
N ASP A 238 -8.78 5.94 10.09
CA ASP A 238 -9.69 4.84 9.76
C ASP A 238 -10.34 5.03 8.38
N ILE A 239 -10.95 6.19 8.14
CA ILE A 239 -11.64 6.49 6.87
C ILE A 239 -10.67 6.41 5.68
N LEU A 240 -9.48 7.00 5.82
CA LEU A 240 -8.49 7.06 4.73
C LEU A 240 -7.78 5.72 4.49
N GLU A 241 -7.64 4.88 5.52
CA GLU A 241 -7.22 3.49 5.34
C GLU A 241 -8.30 2.64 4.67
N ILE A 242 -9.58 2.81 5.03
CA ILE A 242 -10.70 2.12 4.38
C ILE A 242 -10.71 2.41 2.88
N GLY A 243 -10.51 3.67 2.47
CA GLY A 243 -10.39 4.05 1.06
C GLY A 243 -9.25 3.30 0.35
N ARG A 244 -8.07 3.21 0.99
CA ARG A 244 -6.94 2.45 0.43
C ARG A 244 -7.19 0.95 0.35
N ARG A 245 -7.74 0.37 1.42
CA ARG A 245 -8.11 -1.04 1.49
C ARG A 245 -9.15 -1.41 0.45
N HIS A 246 -10.16 -0.57 0.25
CA HIS A 246 -11.18 -0.76 -0.78
C HIS A 246 -10.56 -0.84 -2.18
N LYS A 247 -9.67 0.10 -2.51
CA LYS A 247 -9.00 0.14 -3.82
C LYS A 247 -8.14 -1.09 -4.08
N ILE A 248 -7.39 -1.58 -3.08
CA ILE A 248 -6.55 -2.79 -3.26
C ILE A 248 -7.42 -4.01 -3.57
N MET A 249 -8.56 -4.15 -2.89
CA MET A 249 -9.48 -5.25 -3.14
C MET A 249 -10.27 -5.11 -4.46
N ASN A 250 -10.45 -3.88 -4.96
CA ASN A 250 -11.26 -3.57 -6.15
C ASN A 250 -10.50 -2.58 -7.07
N PRO A 251 -9.47 -3.03 -7.80
CA PRO A 251 -8.61 -2.16 -8.60
C PRO A 251 -9.35 -1.33 -9.66
N GLU A 252 -10.52 -1.77 -10.10
CA GLU A 252 -11.36 -1.09 -11.09
C GLU A 252 -12.18 0.08 -10.52
N LYS A 253 -12.33 0.20 -9.19
CA LYS A 253 -13.07 1.26 -8.50
C LYS A 253 -12.18 2.46 -8.16
N MET A 254 -12.77 3.58 -7.74
CA MET A 254 -12.05 4.82 -7.36
C MET A 254 -10.97 5.26 -8.37
N ARG A 255 -11.29 5.34 -9.66
CA ARG A 255 -10.27 5.62 -10.71
C ARG A 255 -9.68 7.03 -10.61
N GLY A 256 -10.49 8.04 -10.26
CA GLY A 256 -10.03 9.42 -10.12
C GLY A 256 -9.71 9.79 -8.67
N GLU A 257 -10.54 9.33 -7.74
CA GLU A 257 -10.50 9.68 -6.32
C GLU A 257 -9.27 9.10 -5.63
N TYR A 258 -8.85 7.90 -6.01
CA TYR A 258 -7.71 7.25 -5.39
C TYR A 258 -6.39 7.98 -5.66
N GLY A 259 -6.22 8.55 -6.86
CA GLY A 259 -5.04 9.36 -7.17
C GLY A 259 -4.93 10.55 -6.21
N LYS A 260 -6.03 11.29 -6.05
CA LYS A 260 -6.12 12.42 -5.10
C LYS A 260 -5.79 11.98 -3.67
N LEU A 261 -6.35 10.86 -3.24
CA LEU A 261 -6.06 10.28 -1.92
C LEU A 261 -4.57 10.01 -1.74
N ILE A 262 -3.93 9.32 -2.69
CA ILE A 262 -2.52 8.97 -2.55
C ILE A 262 -1.60 10.18 -2.57
N TYR A 263 -1.82 11.15 -3.47
CA TYR A 263 -1.02 12.37 -3.49
C TYR A 263 -1.18 13.18 -2.20
N MET A 264 -2.41 13.31 -1.69
CA MET A 264 -2.67 13.95 -0.41
C MET A 264 -1.95 13.24 0.74
N LEU A 265 -1.98 11.90 0.78
CA LEU A 265 -1.30 11.13 1.82
C LEU A 265 0.22 11.22 1.72
N GLN A 266 0.79 11.24 0.51
CA GLN A 266 2.22 11.44 0.27
C GLN A 266 2.69 12.81 0.77
N ASP A 267 1.94 13.86 0.48
CA ASP A 267 2.28 15.20 0.94
C ASP A 267 2.10 15.34 2.46
N SER A 268 1.12 14.64 3.05
CA SER A 268 0.86 14.70 4.49
C SER A 268 1.96 14.11 5.37
N VAL A 269 2.87 13.30 4.81
CA VAL A 269 4.01 12.72 5.55
C VAL A 269 5.28 13.56 5.44
N THR A 270 5.25 14.67 4.69
CA THR A 270 6.38 15.60 4.60
C THR A 270 6.60 16.26 5.97
N PRO A 271 7.84 16.36 6.49
CA PRO A 271 8.09 16.86 7.84
C PRO A 271 7.44 18.22 8.13
N GLU A 272 7.49 19.16 7.20
CA GLU A 272 6.93 20.50 7.34
C GLU A 272 5.40 20.45 7.56
N VAL A 273 4.71 19.61 6.78
CA VAL A 273 3.25 19.42 6.88
C VAL A 273 2.91 18.72 8.20
N GLN A 274 3.65 17.66 8.55
CA GLN A 274 3.39 16.87 9.76
C GLN A 274 3.63 17.69 11.04
N HIS A 275 4.67 18.52 11.07
CA HIS A 275 4.98 19.41 12.20
C HIS A 275 3.92 20.49 12.40
N ILE A 276 3.32 21.00 11.31
CA ILE A 276 2.30 22.04 11.39
C ILE A 276 0.93 21.44 11.73
N LEU A 277 0.61 20.27 11.19
CA LEU A 277 -0.65 19.58 11.43
C LEU A 277 -0.72 18.91 12.82
N ASP A 278 0.45 18.63 13.43
CA ASP A 278 0.60 17.96 14.74
C ASP A 278 -0.14 16.61 14.85
N MET A 279 -0.28 15.90 13.72
CA MET A 279 -0.84 14.56 13.67
C MET A 279 -0.36 13.80 12.44
N ARG A 280 -0.45 12.46 12.48
CA ARG A 280 -0.12 11.60 11.34
C ARG A 280 -1.41 11.09 10.72
N ILE A 281 -1.65 11.41 9.45
CA ILE A 281 -2.89 10.99 8.77
C ILE A 281 -2.82 9.52 8.28
N VAL A 282 -1.60 9.00 8.09
CA VAL A 282 -1.38 7.68 7.48
C VAL A 282 -1.17 6.60 8.54
N LYS A 283 -2.09 5.63 8.59
CA LYS A 283 -1.91 4.35 9.28
C LYS A 283 -1.60 3.18 8.33
N PRO A 284 -1.00 2.05 8.80
CA PRO A 284 -0.84 0.84 7.99
C PRO A 284 -2.17 0.21 7.58
N ILE A 285 -2.16 -0.54 6.47
CA ILE A 285 -3.35 -1.24 5.96
C ILE A 285 -3.66 -2.45 6.84
N THR A 286 -4.93 -2.66 7.13
CA THR A 286 -5.39 -3.81 7.90
C THR A 286 -5.42 -5.05 7.01
N THR A 287 -4.46 -5.94 7.21
CA THR A 287 -4.34 -7.20 6.46
C THR A 287 -4.83 -8.37 7.30
N VAL A 288 -5.15 -9.48 6.63
CA VAL A 288 -5.63 -10.70 7.29
C VAL A 288 -4.62 -11.15 8.35
N HIS A 289 -3.33 -11.13 8.03
CA HIS A 289 -2.29 -11.46 8.99
C HIS A 289 -2.26 -10.49 10.18
N SER A 290 -2.21 -9.17 9.95
CA SER A 290 -2.14 -8.21 11.06
C SER A 290 -3.37 -8.29 11.96
N TYR A 291 -4.55 -8.53 11.36
CA TYR A 291 -5.82 -8.62 12.07
C TYR A 291 -5.93 -9.88 12.95
N LEU A 292 -5.52 -11.04 12.43
CA LEU A 292 -5.49 -12.30 13.18
C LEU A 292 -4.38 -12.31 14.24
N ALA A 293 -3.18 -11.82 13.91
CA ALA A 293 -2.06 -11.76 14.83
C ALA A 293 -2.36 -10.86 16.05
N ALA A 294 -2.95 -9.68 15.84
CA ALA A 294 -3.32 -8.78 16.92
C ALA A 294 -4.33 -9.40 17.92
N ARG A 295 -5.12 -10.37 17.47
CA ARG A 295 -6.12 -11.08 18.28
C ARG A 295 -5.67 -12.46 18.77
N GLY A 296 -4.46 -12.89 18.42
CA GLY A 296 -3.91 -14.18 18.83
C GLY A 296 -4.46 -15.39 18.07
N ALA A 297 -4.97 -15.19 16.85
CA ALA A 297 -5.56 -16.24 16.00
C ALA A 297 -4.75 -16.53 14.72
N ALA A 298 -3.46 -16.18 14.70
CA ALA A 298 -2.58 -16.43 13.55
C ALA A 298 -2.47 -17.92 13.17
N ALA A 299 -2.65 -18.83 14.14
CA ALA A 299 -2.62 -20.27 13.94
C ALA A 299 -3.70 -20.80 12.98
N VAL A 300 -4.72 -20.01 12.65
CA VAL A 300 -5.68 -20.34 11.56
C VAL A 300 -4.96 -20.51 10.22
N LEU A 301 -3.90 -19.73 9.99
CA LEU A 301 -3.16 -19.70 8.72
C LEU A 301 -2.31 -20.95 8.48
N GLU A 302 -2.01 -21.70 9.53
CA GLU A 302 -1.23 -22.94 9.49
C GLU A 302 -2.12 -24.19 9.48
N ASP A 303 -3.43 -24.05 9.67
CA ASP A 303 -4.35 -25.18 9.71
C ASP A 303 -4.53 -25.81 8.33
N SER A 304 -4.39 -27.14 8.23
CA SER A 304 -4.65 -27.93 7.02
C SER A 304 -5.97 -27.59 6.30
N LEU A 305 -7.02 -27.25 7.04
CA LEU A 305 -8.34 -26.95 6.49
C LEU A 305 -8.41 -25.60 5.78
N ILE A 306 -7.43 -24.71 5.96
CA ILE A 306 -7.43 -23.40 5.29
C ILE A 306 -7.41 -23.55 3.76
N THR A 307 -6.68 -24.54 3.25
CA THR A 307 -6.63 -24.88 1.83
C THR A 307 -8.02 -25.15 1.25
N THR A 308 -8.86 -25.85 2.01
CA THR A 308 -10.24 -26.19 1.62
C THR A 308 -11.17 -25.01 1.81
N ALA A 309 -10.97 -24.23 2.89
CA ALA A 309 -11.78 -23.06 3.22
C ALA A 309 -11.61 -21.91 2.21
N THR A 310 -10.41 -21.68 1.69
CA THR A 310 -10.14 -20.58 0.74
C THR A 310 -10.13 -21.01 -0.72
N ARG A 311 -10.32 -22.30 -1.03
CA ARG A 311 -10.39 -22.82 -2.39
C ARG A 311 -11.48 -22.12 -3.20
N GLU A 312 -11.17 -21.79 -4.45
CA GLU A 312 -12.14 -21.31 -5.41
C GLU A 312 -12.91 -22.46 -6.07
N ILE A 313 -14.21 -22.25 -6.27
CA ILE A 313 -15.08 -23.21 -6.94
C ILE A 313 -15.34 -22.70 -8.35
N ILE A 314 -14.52 -23.16 -9.29
CA ILE A 314 -14.59 -22.74 -10.69
C ILE A 314 -15.61 -23.61 -11.45
N ALA A 315 -16.53 -22.96 -12.14
CA ALA A 315 -17.53 -23.61 -12.99
C ALA A 315 -17.05 -23.69 -14.45
N ASP A 316 -15.96 -24.43 -14.70
CA ASP A 316 -15.33 -24.56 -16.03
C ASP A 316 -16.14 -25.38 -17.06
N GLY A 317 -17.39 -25.73 -16.76
CA GLY A 317 -18.21 -26.63 -17.58
C GLY A 317 -17.80 -28.11 -17.55
N VAL A 318 -16.59 -28.43 -17.08
CA VAL A 318 -16.07 -29.79 -16.90
C VAL A 318 -16.67 -30.47 -15.66
N LYS A 319 -16.90 -29.71 -14.59
CA LYS A 319 -17.43 -30.23 -13.32
C LYS A 319 -18.95 -30.33 -13.35
N SER A 320 -19.48 -31.46 -12.90
CA SER A 320 -20.92 -31.64 -12.74
C SER A 320 -21.48 -30.74 -11.62
N ARG A 321 -22.77 -30.36 -11.72
CA ARG A 321 -23.47 -29.61 -10.66
C ARG A 321 -23.38 -30.30 -9.29
N GLN A 322 -23.40 -31.63 -9.27
CA GLN A 322 -23.28 -32.40 -8.02
C GLN A 322 -21.88 -32.27 -7.40
N GLN A 323 -20.82 -32.30 -8.21
CA GLN A 323 -19.45 -32.07 -7.74
C GLN A 323 -19.28 -30.65 -7.22
N LEU A 324 -19.77 -29.63 -7.94
CA LEU A 324 -19.72 -28.22 -7.49
C LEU A 324 -20.44 -28.03 -6.15
N ASN A 325 -21.63 -28.62 -5.99
CA ASN A 325 -22.39 -28.57 -4.74
C ASN A 325 -21.65 -29.28 -3.59
N ARG A 326 -20.97 -30.40 -3.86
CA ARG A 326 -20.16 -31.10 -2.87
C ARG A 326 -18.98 -30.25 -2.41
N GLU A 327 -18.21 -29.71 -3.36
CA GLU A 327 -17.07 -28.82 -3.08
C GLU A 327 -17.49 -27.58 -2.30
N SER A 328 -18.65 -27.00 -2.63
CA SER A 328 -19.24 -25.88 -1.89
C SER A 328 -19.58 -26.25 -0.45
N ARG A 329 -20.19 -27.40 -0.22
CA ARG A 329 -20.51 -27.88 1.14
C ARG A 329 -19.25 -28.16 1.96
N GLU A 330 -18.23 -28.76 1.36
CA GLU A 330 -16.93 -29.00 2.01
C GLU A 330 -16.27 -27.69 2.44
N LYS A 331 -16.24 -26.70 1.54
CA LYS A 331 -15.72 -25.35 1.83
C LYS A 331 -16.46 -24.70 2.99
N HIS A 332 -17.79 -24.67 2.96
CA HIS A 332 -18.57 -24.05 4.05
C HIS A 332 -18.36 -24.77 5.38
N ARG A 333 -18.30 -26.11 5.39
CA ARG A 333 -17.98 -26.87 6.61
C ARG A 333 -16.60 -26.56 7.16
N ALA A 334 -15.60 -26.42 6.29
CA ALA A 334 -14.25 -26.05 6.70
C ALA A 334 -14.21 -24.63 7.30
N ILE A 335 -14.93 -23.68 6.69
CA ILE A 335 -15.04 -22.30 7.22
C ILE A 335 -15.70 -22.28 8.59
N GLU A 336 -16.84 -22.96 8.77
CA GLU A 336 -17.52 -23.02 10.08
C GLU A 336 -16.63 -23.68 11.13
N HIS A 337 -15.99 -24.81 10.79
CA HIS A 337 -15.10 -25.51 11.73
C HIS A 337 -13.91 -24.64 12.16
N LEU A 338 -13.28 -23.93 11.23
CA LEU A 338 -12.18 -23.01 11.55
C LEU A 338 -12.67 -21.82 12.37
N GLY A 339 -13.87 -21.30 12.07
CA GLY A 339 -14.51 -20.24 12.85
C GLY A 339 -14.68 -20.65 14.31
N ASP A 340 -15.29 -21.82 14.55
CA ASP A 340 -15.55 -22.34 15.90
C ASP A 340 -14.26 -22.69 16.66
N LYS A 341 -13.29 -23.32 15.98
CA LYS A 341 -12.05 -23.80 16.59
C LYS A 341 -11.14 -22.66 17.07
N TYR A 342 -11.10 -21.56 16.31
CA TYR A 342 -10.20 -20.42 16.59
C TYR A 342 -10.92 -19.21 17.19
N ALA A 343 -12.24 -19.30 17.41
CA ALA A 343 -12.98 -18.34 18.19
C ALA A 343 -12.40 -18.28 19.62
N SER A 344 -12.22 -17.06 20.13
CA SER A 344 -11.73 -16.83 21.48
C SER A 344 -12.36 -15.57 22.08
N ARG A 345 -12.01 -15.23 23.32
CA ARG A 345 -12.46 -13.96 23.92
C ARG A 345 -11.98 -12.72 23.15
N ARG A 346 -10.94 -12.85 22.32
CA ARG A 346 -10.34 -11.74 21.55
C ARG A 346 -10.77 -11.69 20.09
N ILE A 347 -11.38 -12.75 19.57
CA ILE A 347 -11.85 -12.82 18.19
C ILE A 347 -13.12 -13.66 18.11
N THR A 348 -14.16 -13.12 17.47
CA THR A 348 -15.39 -13.89 17.27
C THR A 348 -15.25 -14.88 16.11
N ASP A 349 -16.12 -15.88 16.06
CA ASP A 349 -16.22 -16.81 14.94
C ASP A 349 -16.47 -16.05 13.62
N GLU A 350 -17.35 -15.05 13.64
CA GLU A 350 -17.65 -14.20 12.49
C GLU A 350 -16.44 -13.39 12.02
N GLU A 351 -15.57 -12.92 12.92
CA GLU A 351 -14.32 -12.22 12.57
C GLU A 351 -13.30 -13.17 11.92
N VAL A 352 -13.21 -14.44 12.37
CA VAL A 352 -12.39 -15.47 11.72
C VAL A 352 -12.95 -15.77 10.33
N LYS A 353 -14.26 -15.99 10.20
CA LYS A 353 -14.93 -16.23 8.91
C LYS A 353 -14.70 -15.06 7.96
N LEU A 354 -14.78 -13.82 8.43
CA LEU A 354 -14.48 -12.61 7.64
C LEU A 354 -13.08 -12.65 7.03
N CYS A 355 -12.07 -13.07 7.82
CA CYS A 355 -10.70 -13.23 7.33
C CYS A 355 -10.60 -14.30 6.23
N LEU A 356 -11.24 -15.46 6.44
CA LEU A 356 -11.27 -16.54 5.45
C LEU A 356 -11.98 -16.13 4.15
N TYR A 357 -13.09 -15.38 4.25
CA TYR A 357 -13.76 -14.80 3.09
C TYR A 357 -12.88 -13.80 2.35
N SER A 358 -12.14 -12.96 3.07
CA SER A 358 -11.20 -11.99 2.48
C SER A 358 -10.11 -12.69 1.65
N MET A 359 -9.60 -13.81 2.16
CA MET A 359 -8.66 -14.65 1.42
C MET A 359 -9.32 -15.30 0.21
N GLY A 360 -10.53 -15.83 0.36
CA GLY A 360 -11.30 -16.39 -0.76
C GLY A 360 -11.54 -15.39 -1.89
N ASP A 361 -11.95 -14.16 -1.54
CA ASP A 361 -12.15 -13.06 -2.48
C ASP A 361 -10.83 -12.73 -3.23
N ASN A 362 -9.70 -12.71 -2.53
CA ASN A 362 -8.38 -12.51 -3.16
C ASN A 362 -8.03 -13.64 -4.14
N HIS A 363 -8.26 -14.90 -3.79
CA HIS A 363 -8.00 -16.02 -4.69
C HIS A 363 -8.88 -15.94 -5.94
N SER A 364 -10.18 -15.69 -5.78
CA SER A 364 -11.08 -15.50 -6.91
C SER A 364 -10.69 -14.33 -7.81
N PHE A 365 -10.25 -13.22 -7.23
CA PHE A 365 -9.74 -12.09 -8.01
C PHE A 365 -8.51 -12.49 -8.84
N LEU A 366 -7.56 -13.23 -8.25
CA LEU A 366 -6.37 -13.68 -8.95
C LEU A 366 -6.72 -14.67 -10.05
N THR A 367 -7.57 -15.66 -9.82
CA THR A 367 -7.97 -16.59 -10.87
C THR A 367 -8.63 -15.87 -12.04
N ALA A 368 -9.47 -14.87 -11.78
CA ALA A 368 -10.14 -14.13 -12.84
C ALA A 368 -9.20 -13.25 -13.68
N ASN A 369 -8.11 -12.73 -13.10
CA ASN A 369 -7.25 -11.72 -13.74
C ASN A 369 -5.84 -12.22 -14.11
N ARG A 370 -5.28 -13.16 -13.35
CA ARG A 370 -3.95 -13.76 -13.56
C ARG A 370 -4.05 -14.97 -14.49
N ASP A 371 -4.94 -15.92 -14.20
CA ASP A 371 -4.94 -17.21 -14.92
C ASP A 371 -5.19 -17.08 -16.43
N PRO A 372 -6.00 -16.13 -16.94
CA PRO A 372 -6.10 -15.90 -18.38
C PRO A 372 -4.78 -15.42 -19.00
N VAL A 373 -4.00 -14.61 -18.27
CA VAL A 373 -2.68 -14.14 -18.71
C VAL A 373 -1.69 -15.31 -18.70
N ASP A 374 -1.69 -16.13 -17.66
CA ASP A 374 -0.84 -17.34 -17.59
C ASP A 374 -1.14 -18.31 -18.74
N LYS A 375 -2.43 -18.55 -19.01
CA LYS A 375 -2.87 -19.36 -20.17
C LYS A 375 -2.40 -18.76 -21.49
N MET A 376 -2.46 -17.43 -21.65
CA MET A 376 -1.97 -16.76 -22.84
C MET A 376 -0.46 -16.92 -23.00
N ILE A 377 0.32 -16.77 -21.93
CA ILE A 377 1.77 -17.01 -21.94
C ILE A 377 2.07 -18.45 -22.38
N VAL A 378 1.33 -19.43 -21.87
CA VAL A 378 1.47 -20.84 -22.28
C VAL A 378 1.15 -21.03 -23.77
N TYR A 379 0.10 -20.41 -24.29
CA TYR A 379 -0.21 -20.49 -25.72
C TYR A 379 0.85 -19.81 -26.58
N LEU A 380 1.31 -18.63 -26.18
CA LEU A 380 2.35 -17.91 -26.91
C LEU A 380 3.65 -18.71 -26.97
N THR A 381 4.09 -19.28 -25.85
CA THR A 381 5.33 -20.07 -25.77
C THR A 381 5.25 -21.43 -26.46
N ARG A 382 4.06 -22.02 -26.61
CA ARG A 382 3.88 -23.31 -27.27
C ARG A 382 3.61 -23.22 -28.77
N LEU A 383 2.88 -22.18 -29.19
CA LEU A 383 2.39 -22.05 -30.56
C LEU A 383 3.24 -21.12 -31.42
N PHE A 384 4.01 -20.21 -30.81
CA PHE A 384 4.83 -19.24 -31.55
C PHE A 384 6.31 -19.41 -31.21
N ASP A 385 7.14 -19.51 -32.24
CA ASP A 385 8.60 -19.48 -32.11
C ASP A 385 9.08 -18.06 -32.45
N PRO A 386 9.82 -17.38 -31.56
CA PRO A 386 10.30 -16.02 -31.79
C PRO A 386 11.18 -15.87 -33.05
N ASP A 387 11.79 -16.97 -33.53
CA ASP A 387 12.69 -16.96 -34.68
C ASP A 387 12.04 -17.51 -35.96
N GLN A 388 10.80 -18.02 -35.89
CA GLN A 388 10.05 -18.43 -37.08
C GLN A 388 8.86 -17.51 -37.31
N ILE A 389 8.93 -16.74 -38.41
CA ILE A 389 7.78 -16.00 -38.93
C ILE A 389 6.87 -17.01 -39.62
N GLU A 390 5.70 -17.28 -39.06
CA GLU A 390 4.68 -18.09 -39.72
C GLU A 390 4.25 -17.42 -41.06
N PRO A 391 4.01 -18.22 -42.12
CA PRO A 391 3.72 -17.73 -43.48
C PRO A 391 2.36 -17.06 -43.66
#